data_AF-A0A1E7RSI8-F1
#
_entry.id   AF-A0A1E7RSI8-F1
#
_cell.length_a   1.000
_cell.length_b   1.000
_cell.length_c   1.000
_cell.angle_alpha   90.00
_cell.angle_beta   90.00
_cell.angle_gamma   90.00
#
_symmetry.space_group_name_H-M   'P 1'
#
loop_
_entity.id
_entity.type
_entity.pdbx_description
1 polymer ?
#
loop_
_entity_poly.entity_id
_entity_poly.type
_entity_poly.pdbx_seq_one_letter_code
_entity_poly.pdbx_strand_id
1 'polypeptide(L)' 'MTGDVAEIRLRKRYRSYLKKHGRCAVCSFRSQGEAGFHCKGWSDRVATCDTDGKLPAFRFDDQVLEQLRDA' A
#
# COMPACT_ATOMS: atom_id res chain seq x y z
N MET A 1 23.26 -14.59 -3.40
CA MET A 1 22.34 -13.42 -3.42
C MET A 1 22.42 -12.73 -2.05
N THR A 2 23.48 -11.99 -1.80
CA THR A 2 23.59 -11.12 -0.61
C THR A 2 22.78 -9.86 -0.92
N GLY A 3 21.48 -9.89 -0.63
CA GLY A 3 20.68 -8.67 -0.61
C GLY A 3 21.29 -7.72 0.42
N ASP A 4 21.50 -6.47 0.03
CA ASP A 4 22.01 -5.42 0.90
C ASP A 4 21.18 -5.41 2.22
N VAL A 5 21.84 -5.25 3.37
CA VAL A 5 21.17 -5.15 4.67
C VAL A 5 20.05 -4.11 4.64
N ALA A 6 20.23 -3.03 3.87
CA ALA A 6 19.20 -2.02 3.62
C ALA A 6 17.96 -2.59 2.93
N GLU A 7 18.14 -3.44 1.91
CA GLU A 7 17.04 -4.06 1.17
C GLU A 7 16.26 -5.05 2.05
N ILE A 8 16.95 -5.82 2.90
CA ILE A 8 16.31 -6.74 3.85
C ILE A 8 15.45 -5.96 4.86
N ARG A 9 15.95 -4.83 5.38
CA ARG A 9 15.20 -3.95 6.30
C ARG A 9 13.97 -3.35 5.61
N LEU A 10 14.11 -2.84 4.39
CA LEU A 10 13.00 -2.34 3.59
C LEU A 10 11.91 -3.41 3.40
N ARG A 11 12.29 -4.62 2.99
CA ARG A 11 11.32 -5.74 2.82
C ARG A 11 10.59 -6.07 4.12
N LYS A 12 11.28 -6.06 5.26
CA LYS A 12 10.65 -6.28 6.58
C LYS A 12 9.67 -5.16 6.94
N ARG A 13 10.06 -3.90 6.77
CA ARG A 13 9.18 -2.74 7.01
C ARG A 13 7.95 -2.77 6.12
N TYR A 14 8.13 -3.02 4.84
CA TYR A 14 7.04 -3.15 3.88
C TYR A 14 6.04 -4.25 4.28
N ARG A 15 6.53 -5.45 4.62
CA ARG A 15 5.67 -6.55 5.10
C ARG A 15 4.91 -6.19 6.38
N SER A 16 5.57 -5.52 7.32
CA SER A 16 4.94 -5.06 8.56
C SER A 16 3.84 -4.02 8.29
N TYR A 17 4.11 -3.06 7.41
CA TYR A 17 3.18 -2.02 7.00
C TYR A 17 1.93 -2.62 6.34
N LEU A 18 2.11 -3.56 5.41
CA LEU A 18 1.00 -4.28 4.77
C LEU A 18 0.16 -5.08 5.76
N LYS A 19 0.80 -5.73 6.75
CA LYS A 19 0.07 -6.50 7.77
C LYS A 19 -0.82 -5.60 8.64
N LYS A 20 -0.37 -4.37 8.90
CA LYS A 20 -1.11 -3.41 9.73
C LYS A 20 -2.21 -2.67 8.97
N HIS A 21 -1.96 -2.32 7.72
CA HIS A 21 -2.79 -1.36 6.98
C HIS A 21 -3.46 -1.95 5.72
N GLY A 22 -3.14 -3.19 5.36
CA GLY A 22 -3.60 -3.83 4.14
C GLY A 22 -2.87 -3.32 2.89
N ARG A 23 -3.18 -3.95 1.75
CA ARG A 23 -2.53 -3.65 0.46
C ARG A 23 -2.86 -2.25 -0.06
N CYS A 24 -4.06 -1.74 0.19
CA CYS A 24 -4.49 -0.44 -0.29
C CYS A 24 -3.68 0.73 0.31
N ALA A 25 -3.01 0.52 1.45
CA ALA A 25 -2.19 1.54 2.11
C ALA A 25 -0.97 2.02 1.31
N VAL A 26 -0.51 1.22 0.34
CA VAL A 26 0.62 1.56 -0.53
C VAL A 26 0.18 1.84 -1.98
N CYS A 27 -1.12 1.99 -2.21
CA CYS A 27 -1.69 2.26 -3.53
C CYS A 27 -1.70 3.76 -3.83
N SER A 28 -1.40 4.15 -5.06
CA SER A 28 -1.51 5.53 -5.57
C SER A 28 -2.94 6.08 -5.60
N PHE A 29 -3.94 5.20 -5.66
CA PHE A 29 -5.36 5.56 -5.62
C PHE A 29 -5.97 5.51 -4.21
N ARG A 30 -5.14 5.47 -3.16
CA ARG A 30 -5.62 5.43 -1.78
C ARG A 30 -6.12 6.80 -1.32
N SER A 31 -6.97 6.74 -0.31
CA SER A 31 -7.30 7.85 0.57
C SER A 31 -7.28 7.33 2.00
N GLN A 32 -6.98 8.19 2.96
CA GLN A 32 -7.03 7.87 4.38
C GLN A 32 -8.30 8.48 4.98
N GLY A 33 -9.11 7.64 5.62
CA GLY A 33 -10.28 8.04 6.40
C GLY A 33 -10.17 7.53 7.83
N GLU A 34 -11.22 7.73 8.62
CA GLU A 34 -11.24 7.31 10.04
C GLU A 34 -11.07 5.80 10.22
N ALA A 35 -11.64 5.00 9.31
CA ALA A 35 -11.53 3.54 9.31
C ALA A 35 -10.19 3.02 8.75
N GLY A 36 -9.29 3.90 8.30
CA GLY A 36 -8.01 3.55 7.69
C GLY A 36 -7.94 3.85 6.19
N PHE A 37 -7.19 3.05 5.44
CA PHE A 37 -6.96 3.27 4.01
C PHE A 37 -8.06 2.66 3.15
N HIS A 38 -8.63 3.47 2.28
CA HIS A 38 -9.67 3.08 1.33
C HIS A 38 -9.37 3.62 -0.07
N CYS A 39 -10.18 3.23 -1.04
CA CYS A 39 -10.08 3.75 -2.40
C CYS A 39 -10.56 5.21 -2.46
N LYS A 40 -9.84 6.08 -3.19
CA LYS A 40 -10.24 7.48 -3.37
C LYS A 40 -11.61 7.56 -4.04
N GLY A 41 -12.53 8.32 -3.44
CA GLY A 41 -13.91 8.45 -3.90
C GLY A 41 -14.83 7.27 -3.55
N TRP A 42 -14.33 6.25 -2.83
CA TRP A 42 -15.07 5.04 -2.49
C TRP A 42 -14.72 4.58 -1.06
N SER A 43 -15.18 5.33 -0.05
CA SER A 43 -14.92 5.02 1.37
C SER A 43 -15.52 3.70 1.83
N ASP A 44 -16.71 3.36 1.33
CA ASP A 44 -17.50 2.22 1.82
C ASP A 44 -17.23 0.94 1.02
N ARG A 45 -16.23 0.96 0.13
CA ARG A 45 -15.94 -0.12 -0.78
C ARG A 45 -15.17 -1.24 -0.08
N VAL A 46 -15.77 -2.42 -0.07
CA VAL A 46 -15.20 -3.65 0.52
C VAL A 46 -14.49 -4.53 -0.52
N ALA A 47 -14.68 -4.25 -1.82
CA ALA A 47 -14.11 -5.01 -2.93
C ALA A 47 -12.71 -4.50 -3.34
N THR A 48 -11.92 -5.39 -3.92
CA THR A 48 -10.57 -5.10 -4.43
C THR A 48 -10.59 -4.75 -5.92
N CYS A 49 -9.58 -4.01 -6.41
CA CYS A 49 -9.57 -3.50 -7.79
C CYS A 49 -9.63 -4.61 -8.85
N ASP A 50 -9.11 -5.80 -8.53
CA ASP A 50 -9.12 -7.00 -9.36
C ASP A 50 -10.49 -7.69 -9.42
N THR A 51 -11.42 -7.38 -8.53
CA THR A 51 -12.72 -8.08 -8.43
C THR A 51 -13.90 -7.31 -9.03
N ASP A 52 -13.87 -5.96 -9.08
CA ASP A 52 -15.03 -5.18 -9.53
C ASP A 52 -14.78 -4.20 -10.69
N GLY A 53 -13.53 -4.01 -11.12
CA GLY A 53 -13.17 -3.12 -12.24
C GLY A 53 -13.53 -1.64 -12.07
N LYS A 54 -13.94 -1.17 -10.88
CA LYS A 54 -14.38 0.23 -10.67
C LYS A 54 -13.25 1.25 -10.65
N LEU A 55 -12.02 0.79 -10.39
CA LEU A 55 -10.82 1.61 -10.40
C LEU A 55 -9.74 0.94 -11.26
N PRO A 56 -8.75 1.70 -11.74
CA PRO A 56 -7.57 1.12 -12.36
C PRO A 56 -6.94 0.04 -11.47
N ALA A 57 -6.25 -0.89 -12.13
CA ALA A 57 -5.49 -1.92 -11.43
C ALA A 57 -4.54 -1.27 -10.41
N PHE A 58 -4.31 -1.99 -9.31
CA PHE A 58 -3.42 -1.57 -8.24
C PHE A 58 -2.08 -1.06 -8.80
N ARG A 59 -1.67 0.13 -8.35
CA ARG A 59 -0.37 0.73 -8.67
C ARG A 59 0.26 1.26 -7.41
N PHE A 60 1.52 0.93 -7.20
CA PHE A 60 2.31 1.44 -6.08
C PHE A 60 2.38 2.96 -6.09
N ASP A 61 2.31 3.53 -4.89
CA ASP A 61 2.67 4.93 -4.68
C ASP A 61 4.15 5.02 -4.32
N ASP A 62 4.93 5.63 -5.22
CA ASP A 62 6.37 5.80 -5.07
C ASP A 62 6.71 6.59 -3.80
N GLN A 63 5.88 7.57 -3.42
CA GLN A 63 6.11 8.37 -2.20
C GLN A 63 6.03 7.51 -0.93
N VAL A 64 5.12 6.53 -0.90
CA VAL A 64 5.04 5.60 0.25
C VAL A 64 6.22 4.65 0.26
N LEU A 65 6.65 4.18 -0.91
CA LEU A 65 7.79 3.30 -1.01
C LEU A 65 9.09 4.00 -0.57
N GLU A 66 9.24 5.29 -0.90
CA GLU A 66 10.34 6.13 -0.42
C GLU A 66 10.27 6.33 1.10
N GLN A 67 9.11 6.67 1.66
CA GLN A 67 8.95 6.79 3.11
C GLN A 67 9.31 5.49 3.85
N LEU A 68 8.94 4.33 3.31
CA LEU A 68 9.29 3.02 3.90
C LEU A 68 10.78 2.67 3.73
N ARG A 69 11.48 3.31 2.80
CA ARG A 69 12.92 3.18 2.58
C ARG A 69 13.70 4.00 3.60
N ASP A 70 13.27 5.24 3.83
CA ASP A 70 14.00 6.21 4.64
C ASP A 70 13.61 6.21 6.14
N ALA A 71 12.56 5.48 6.52
CA ALA A 71 12.10 5.30 7.91
C ALA A 71 12.90 4.30 8.77
#